data_AF-A0A9P5MIA8-F1
#
_entry.id   AF-A0A9P5MIA8-F1
#
_cell.length_a   1.000
_cell.length_b   1.000
_cell.length_c   1.000
_cell.angle_alpha   90.00
_cell.angle_beta   90.00
_cell.angle_gamma   90.00
#
_symmetry.space_group_name_H-M   'P 1'
#
loop_
_entity.id
_entity.type
_entity.pdbx_description
1 polymer ?
#
loop_
_entity_poly.entity_id
_entity_poly.type
_entity_poly.pdbx_seq_one_letter_code
_entity_poly.pdbx_strand_id
1 'polypeptide(L)'
;MRRRIGEQESKAIQHVFQLGLLAHKLNRTLVLPPMWKSRFGTCYRNPFEFYYQEEAFRYHDIPFISFEAFQEWTSQRATRPTGRAFHILSPAISDNELTTLQLTNYSAAFYGTPKLLRNTCLLEKTPRLQLDESLSTIIQPFDPKWYIKPGAALGLSHDIIALFAKESREVLTVTWELRYPVLPVPPGLHVEYSLRWIDLAQVIASSISPFIAVHWRMETVPVEHMPACASGLVSSIQSLEHAGSSRTSHGADKIVFEISPAATVYLATDYPLRSPGALAHSGTFKHVSELHHVAMRLLEAAFKDGGPLFGHKLTSLADELGRQDSGSLISYDESDPGLRAILDKLVAIRADWFLGGMKDCSRQSSFTDQIISTRSRVIQEHEQQKYYSLKNIVDYFSRVEL
;
A
#
# COMPACT_ATOMS: atom_id res chain seq x y z
N MET A 1 -17.81 -0.65 14.56
CA MET A 1 -17.04 -1.47 13.59
C MET A 1 -17.05 -0.70 12.27
N ARG A 2 -16.09 -0.92 11.37
CA ARG A 2 -15.81 0.04 10.28
C ARG A 2 -16.31 -0.51 8.95
N ARG A 3 -17.11 0.25 8.19
CA ARG A 3 -17.22 0.04 6.74
C ARG A 3 -15.83 0.27 6.17
N ARG A 4 -15.15 -0.80 5.79
CA ARG A 4 -13.72 -0.76 5.47
C ARG A 4 -13.39 -1.65 4.29
N ILE A 5 -12.21 -1.39 3.76
CA ILE A 5 -11.50 -2.29 2.88
C ILE A 5 -10.45 -3.01 3.73
N GLY A 6 -10.48 -4.34 3.73
CA GLY A 6 -9.66 -5.20 4.59
C GLY A 6 -8.17 -5.23 4.22
N GLU A 7 -7.84 -4.79 2.99
CA GLU A 7 -6.47 -4.71 2.46
C GLU A 7 -5.74 -3.44 2.88
N GLN A 8 -4.39 -3.45 2.76
CA GLN A 8 -3.55 -2.27 3.02
C GLN A 8 -3.42 -1.42 1.75
N GLU A 9 -3.25 -0.12 1.93
CA GLU A 9 -3.01 0.95 0.94
C GLU A 9 -2.90 0.45 -0.51
N SER A 10 -1.77 -0.14 -0.89
CA SER A 10 -1.45 -0.52 -2.27
C SER A 10 -2.45 -1.45 -2.94
N LYS A 11 -3.08 -2.35 -2.19
CA LYS A 11 -4.17 -3.23 -2.66
C LYS A 11 -5.53 -2.61 -2.39
N ALA A 12 -5.65 -1.89 -1.29
CA ALA A 12 -6.91 -1.28 -0.91
C ALA A 12 -7.37 -0.24 -1.95
N ILE A 13 -6.45 0.53 -2.53
CA ILE A 13 -6.76 1.48 -3.60
C ILE A 13 -7.29 0.79 -4.87
N GLN A 14 -6.78 -0.41 -5.20
CA GLN A 14 -7.32 -1.21 -6.31
C GLN A 14 -8.76 -1.64 -6.04
N HIS A 15 -9.12 -1.90 -4.78
CA HIS A 15 -10.50 -2.20 -4.40
C HIS A 15 -11.40 -0.97 -4.40
N VAL A 16 -10.91 0.20 -3.98
CA VAL A 16 -11.64 1.47 -4.12
C VAL A 16 -11.98 1.71 -5.59
N PHE A 17 -11.01 1.52 -6.49
CA PHE A 17 -11.24 1.70 -7.91
C PHE A 17 -12.25 0.69 -8.48
N GLN A 18 -12.20 -0.59 -8.08
CA GLN A 18 -13.22 -1.56 -8.47
C GLN A 18 -14.62 -1.16 -8.00
N LEU A 19 -14.75 -0.60 -6.80
CA LEU A 19 -16.03 -0.06 -6.33
C LEU A 19 -16.48 1.12 -7.20
N GLY A 20 -15.56 1.91 -7.74
CA GLY A 20 -15.83 2.94 -8.74
C GLY A 20 -16.37 2.36 -10.05
N LEU A 21 -15.73 1.32 -10.60
CA LEU A 21 -16.23 0.62 -11.78
C LEU A 21 -17.61 -0.01 -11.55
N LEU A 22 -17.84 -0.56 -10.36
CA LEU A 22 -19.14 -1.07 -9.97
C LEU A 22 -20.18 0.05 -9.92
N ALA A 23 -19.87 1.18 -9.28
CA ALA A 23 -20.75 2.33 -9.20
C ALA A 23 -21.11 2.86 -10.59
N HIS A 24 -20.12 3.01 -11.47
CA HIS A 24 -20.32 3.40 -12.87
C HIS A 24 -21.26 2.43 -13.61
N LYS A 25 -21.02 1.11 -13.53
CA LYS A 25 -21.91 0.08 -14.13
C LYS A 25 -23.34 0.11 -13.59
N LEU A 26 -23.53 0.55 -12.36
CA LEU A 26 -24.84 0.66 -11.70
C LEU A 26 -25.49 2.04 -11.88
N ASN A 27 -24.87 2.94 -12.65
CA ASN A 27 -25.27 4.35 -12.77
C ASN A 27 -25.42 5.04 -11.39
N ARG A 28 -24.43 4.83 -10.53
CA ARG A 28 -24.35 5.36 -9.17
C ARG A 28 -23.06 6.14 -8.98
N THR A 29 -23.11 7.09 -8.05
CA THR A 29 -21.94 7.87 -7.63
C THR A 29 -21.16 7.13 -6.55
N LEU A 30 -19.85 6.98 -6.75
CA LEU A 30 -18.93 6.48 -5.73
C LEU A 30 -18.70 7.55 -4.65
N VAL A 31 -18.82 7.18 -3.38
CA VAL A 31 -18.33 8.03 -2.29
C VAL A 31 -16.90 7.60 -1.97
N LEU A 32 -15.94 8.51 -2.19
CA LEU A 32 -14.53 8.23 -1.92
C LEU A 32 -14.31 8.08 -0.40
N PRO A 33 -13.80 6.93 0.07
CA PRO A 33 -13.69 6.68 1.51
C PRO A 33 -12.49 7.45 2.11
N PRO A 34 -12.61 7.95 3.35
CA PRO A 34 -11.46 8.49 4.05
C PRO A 34 -10.46 7.38 4.41
N MET A 35 -9.23 7.79 4.67
CA MET A 35 -8.09 6.90 4.92
C MET A 35 -7.31 7.30 6.18
N TRP A 36 -6.69 6.30 6.81
CA TRP A 36 -5.73 6.47 7.91
C TRP A 36 -4.98 5.16 8.14
N LYS A 37 -3.68 5.19 8.51
CA LYS A 37 -2.90 3.98 8.85
C LYS A 37 -2.96 2.90 7.75
N SER A 38 -2.82 3.33 6.49
CA SER A 38 -2.87 2.47 5.31
C SER A 38 -4.22 1.79 5.05
N ARG A 39 -5.34 2.29 5.59
CA ARG A 39 -6.66 1.65 5.46
C ARG A 39 -7.73 2.66 5.03
N PHE A 40 -8.65 2.22 4.18
CA PHE A 40 -9.85 2.96 3.81
C PHE A 40 -11.08 2.54 4.60
N GLY A 41 -11.95 3.51 4.92
CA GLY A 41 -13.18 3.26 5.65
C GLY A 41 -13.71 4.45 6.43
N THR A 42 -14.99 4.42 6.77
CA THR A 42 -15.75 5.60 7.23
C THR A 42 -15.30 6.17 8.58
N CYS A 43 -14.63 5.36 9.40
CA CYS A 43 -14.11 5.80 10.70
C CYS A 43 -12.78 6.57 10.61
N TYR A 44 -12.17 6.64 9.44
CA TYR A 44 -10.90 7.35 9.29
C TYR A 44 -11.11 8.84 9.10
N ARG A 45 -10.04 9.61 9.28
CA ARG A 45 -10.11 11.06 9.46
C ARG A 45 -9.62 11.86 8.26
N ASN A 46 -8.61 11.35 7.54
CA ASN A 46 -8.05 12.08 6.42
C ASN A 46 -8.89 11.79 5.18
N PRO A 47 -9.24 12.82 4.40
CA PRO A 47 -10.05 12.64 3.21
C PRO A 47 -9.23 11.94 2.11
N PHE A 48 -9.87 11.53 1.02
CA PHE A 48 -9.22 10.70 -0.01
C PHE A 48 -8.10 11.47 -0.71
N GLU A 49 -8.39 12.73 -1.08
CA GLU A 49 -7.51 13.69 -1.74
C GLU A 49 -6.29 14.07 -0.92
N PHE A 50 -6.33 13.80 0.40
CA PHE A 50 -5.13 13.92 1.23
C PHE A 50 -4.05 12.95 0.76
N TYR A 51 -4.39 11.72 0.34
CA TYR A 51 -3.40 10.72 -0.06
C TYR A 51 -3.27 10.54 -1.57
N TYR A 52 -4.36 10.70 -2.33
CA TYR A 52 -4.44 10.34 -3.74
C TYR A 52 -4.99 11.48 -4.60
N GLN A 53 -4.64 11.40 -5.87
CA GLN A 53 -5.26 12.14 -6.96
C GLN A 53 -6.57 11.45 -7.40
N GLU A 54 -7.50 12.24 -7.91
CA GLU A 54 -8.84 11.77 -8.31
C GLU A 54 -8.96 11.58 -9.83
N GLU A 55 -7.93 11.97 -10.57
CA GLU A 55 -7.83 12.00 -12.03
C GLU A 55 -8.13 10.64 -12.65
N ALA A 56 -7.69 9.55 -12.02
CA ALA A 56 -7.97 8.20 -12.47
C ALA A 56 -9.48 7.90 -12.53
N PHE A 57 -10.28 8.41 -11.57
CA PHE A 57 -11.73 8.21 -11.60
C PHE A 57 -12.38 9.05 -12.71
N ARG A 58 -11.92 10.30 -12.90
CA ARG A 58 -12.41 11.17 -13.98
C ARG A 58 -12.10 10.62 -15.37
N TYR A 59 -10.88 10.11 -15.56
CA TYR A 59 -10.42 9.52 -16.82
C TYR A 59 -11.25 8.29 -17.24
N HIS A 60 -11.79 7.56 -16.26
CA HIS A 60 -12.62 6.38 -16.49
C HIS A 60 -14.12 6.67 -16.38
N ASP A 61 -14.53 7.94 -16.46
CA ASP A 61 -15.93 8.41 -16.38
C ASP A 61 -16.67 7.87 -15.14
N ILE A 62 -15.95 7.58 -14.05
CA ILE A 62 -16.55 7.12 -12.80
C ILE A 62 -17.11 8.33 -12.07
N PRO A 63 -18.44 8.43 -11.84
CA PRO A 63 -18.99 9.53 -11.05
C PRO A 63 -18.59 9.32 -9.59
N PHE A 64 -18.01 10.34 -8.96
CA PHE A 64 -17.64 10.27 -7.54
C PHE A 64 -17.89 11.59 -6.80
N ILE A 65 -17.95 11.50 -5.48
CA ILE A 65 -17.94 12.64 -4.55
C ILE A 65 -17.03 12.33 -3.35
N SER A 66 -16.54 13.37 -2.69
CA SER A 66 -15.81 13.20 -1.42
C SER A 66 -16.73 12.70 -0.30
N PHE A 67 -16.14 12.12 0.74
CA PHE A 67 -16.92 11.71 1.91
C PHE A 67 -17.60 12.89 2.60
N GLU A 68 -16.95 14.05 2.63
CA GLU A 68 -17.51 15.30 3.19
C GLU A 68 -18.74 15.77 2.39
N ALA A 69 -18.64 15.80 1.05
CA ALA A 69 -19.77 16.14 0.19
C ALA A 69 -20.94 15.16 0.36
N PHE A 70 -20.65 13.87 0.61
CA PHE A 70 -21.68 12.91 0.96
C PHE A 70 -22.34 13.22 2.32
N GLN A 71 -21.56 13.62 3.33
CA GLN A 71 -22.11 14.03 4.63
C GLN A 71 -23.04 15.23 4.47
N GLU A 72 -22.60 16.25 3.74
CA GLU A 72 -23.40 17.43 3.43
C GLU A 72 -24.69 17.05 2.69
N TRP A 73 -24.58 16.23 1.63
CA TRP A 73 -25.72 15.71 0.89
C TRP A 73 -26.73 15.00 1.80
N THR A 74 -26.29 14.10 2.69
CA THR A 74 -27.21 13.44 3.63
C THR A 74 -27.89 14.42 4.60
N SER A 75 -27.20 15.49 4.98
CA SER A 75 -27.68 16.46 5.97
C SER A 75 -28.77 17.39 5.40
N GLN A 76 -28.62 17.80 4.13
CA GLN A 76 -29.49 18.78 3.46
C GLN A 76 -30.74 18.18 2.83
N ARG A 77 -30.82 16.84 2.77
CA ARG A 77 -31.94 16.11 2.19
C ARG A 77 -33.26 16.36 2.92
N ALA A 78 -34.28 16.78 2.16
CA ALA A 78 -35.66 16.92 2.64
C ALA A 78 -36.20 15.59 3.20
N THR A 79 -36.07 14.51 2.43
CA THR A 79 -36.37 13.13 2.87
C THR A 79 -35.08 12.41 3.24
N ARG A 80 -35.06 11.80 4.43
CA ARG A 80 -33.90 11.04 4.92
C ARG A 80 -33.53 9.95 3.90
N PRO A 81 -32.27 9.91 3.41
CA PRO A 81 -31.89 8.92 2.41
C PRO A 81 -31.90 7.51 3.01
N THR A 82 -32.37 6.55 2.23
CA THR A 82 -32.39 5.14 2.64
C THR A 82 -31.12 4.42 2.18
N GLY A 83 -30.63 3.49 2.99
CA GLY A 83 -29.43 2.73 2.68
C GLY A 83 -29.53 1.25 3.02
N ARG A 84 -28.71 0.45 2.32
CA ARG A 84 -28.53 -0.99 2.58
C ARG A 84 -27.06 -1.35 2.74
N ALA A 85 -26.84 -2.41 3.53
CA ALA A 85 -25.53 -2.96 3.84
C ALA A 85 -25.19 -4.21 3.03
N PHE A 86 -24.04 -4.18 2.36
CA PHE A 86 -23.42 -5.35 1.72
C PHE A 86 -22.07 -5.66 2.38
N HIS A 87 -21.82 -6.94 2.62
CA HIS A 87 -20.61 -7.44 3.24
C HIS A 87 -19.98 -8.49 2.33
N ILE A 88 -18.97 -8.10 1.58
CA ILE A 88 -18.24 -9.00 0.69
C ILE A 88 -17.06 -9.55 1.49
N LEU A 89 -17.16 -10.82 1.89
CA LEU A 89 -16.23 -11.47 2.81
C LEU A 89 -15.45 -12.58 2.13
N SER A 90 -14.31 -12.95 2.73
CA SER A 90 -13.54 -14.13 2.33
C SER A 90 -14.42 -15.39 2.29
N PRO A 91 -14.09 -16.37 1.42
CA PRO A 91 -14.82 -17.61 1.26
C PRO A 91 -15.16 -18.28 2.59
N ALA A 92 -16.42 -18.73 2.74
CA ALA A 92 -16.80 -19.63 3.83
C ALA A 92 -16.43 -21.06 3.43
N ILE A 93 -15.87 -21.84 4.37
CA ILE A 93 -15.65 -23.26 4.15
C ILE A 93 -17.04 -23.93 4.16
N SER A 94 -17.51 -24.43 3.02
CA SER A 94 -18.78 -25.14 2.87
C SER A 94 -18.68 -26.16 1.73
N ASP A 95 -19.27 -27.34 1.91
CA ASP A 95 -19.13 -28.51 1.02
C ASP A 95 -20.13 -28.57 -0.17
N ASN A 96 -20.84 -27.49 -0.51
CA ASN A 96 -21.96 -27.55 -1.47
C ASN A 96 -21.69 -26.86 -2.83
N GLU A 97 -21.31 -27.64 -3.85
CA GLU A 97 -20.65 -27.19 -5.10
C GLU A 97 -21.52 -26.46 -6.16
N LEU A 98 -22.79 -26.13 -5.89
CA LEU A 98 -23.74 -25.75 -6.96
C LEU A 98 -23.86 -24.24 -7.24
N THR A 99 -23.20 -23.37 -6.46
CA THR A 99 -23.29 -21.90 -6.63
C THR A 99 -21.93 -21.21 -6.52
N THR A 100 -21.67 -20.21 -7.38
CA THR A 100 -20.49 -19.30 -7.32
C THR A 100 -20.49 -18.41 -6.06
N LEU A 101 -21.67 -18.08 -5.55
CA LEU A 101 -21.89 -17.20 -4.39
C LEU A 101 -22.69 -17.89 -3.29
N GLN A 102 -22.26 -17.68 -2.05
CA GLN A 102 -23.09 -17.85 -0.88
C GLN A 102 -23.67 -16.49 -0.48
N LEU A 103 -25.00 -16.40 -0.49
CA LEU A 103 -25.73 -15.23 -0.03
C LEU A 103 -26.40 -15.53 1.31
N THR A 104 -26.03 -14.78 2.33
CA THR A 104 -26.72 -14.82 3.62
C THR A 104 -27.37 -13.48 3.87
N ASN A 105 -28.71 -13.46 3.82
CA ASN A 105 -29.47 -12.30 4.28
C ASN A 105 -29.56 -12.38 5.79
N TYR A 106 -28.95 -11.41 6.46
CA TYR A 106 -28.90 -11.36 7.90
C TYR A 106 -30.00 -10.43 8.42
N SER A 107 -30.90 -10.98 9.23
CA SER A 107 -31.90 -10.21 9.99
C SER A 107 -31.51 -10.10 11.45
N ALA A 108 -31.32 -8.85 11.90
CA ALA A 108 -30.96 -8.53 13.29
C ALA A 108 -32.01 -9.02 14.31
N ALA A 109 -33.27 -9.16 13.88
CA ALA A 109 -34.36 -9.66 14.71
C ALA A 109 -34.18 -11.13 15.14
N PHE A 110 -33.42 -11.94 14.37
CA PHE A 110 -33.30 -13.38 14.60
C PHE A 110 -31.98 -13.80 15.26
N TYR A 111 -30.90 -13.03 15.09
CA TYR A 111 -29.56 -13.48 15.47
C TYR A 111 -28.76 -12.48 16.33
N GLY A 112 -29.29 -11.28 16.59
CA GLY A 112 -28.59 -10.18 17.29
C GLY A 112 -27.36 -9.67 16.53
N THR A 113 -27.33 -8.40 16.09
CA THR A 113 -26.33 -7.87 15.14
C THR A 113 -24.87 -8.24 15.51
N PRO A 114 -24.16 -9.09 14.73
CA PRO A 114 -22.75 -9.37 14.91
C PRO A 114 -21.95 -8.08 15.05
N LYS A 115 -20.88 -8.09 15.84
CA LYS A 115 -19.96 -6.94 15.95
C LYS A 115 -19.56 -6.41 14.55
N LEU A 116 -19.36 -7.32 13.59
CA LEU A 116 -19.05 -7.09 12.16
C LEU A 116 -20.04 -6.18 11.42
N LEU A 117 -21.28 -6.05 11.89
CA LEU A 117 -22.36 -5.30 11.22
C LEU A 117 -22.55 -3.88 11.77
N ARG A 118 -21.95 -3.53 12.93
CA ARG A 118 -22.18 -2.25 13.61
C ARG A 118 -21.53 -1.06 12.89
N ASN A 119 -22.32 -0.14 12.33
CA ASN A 119 -21.85 1.01 11.52
C ASN A 119 -21.65 2.31 12.30
N THR A 120 -21.05 2.22 13.49
CA THR A 120 -20.99 3.36 14.44
C THR A 120 -20.48 4.65 13.80
N CYS A 121 -19.35 4.65 13.10
CA CYS A 121 -18.80 5.90 12.57
C CYS A 121 -19.53 6.44 11.33
N LEU A 122 -20.11 5.58 10.49
CA LEU A 122 -20.87 6.07 9.34
C LEU A 122 -22.12 6.78 9.85
N LEU A 123 -22.87 6.12 10.74
CA LEU A 123 -24.09 6.68 11.31
C LEU A 123 -23.82 7.92 12.19
N GLU A 124 -22.71 7.94 12.91
CA GLU A 124 -22.26 9.13 13.66
C GLU A 124 -21.97 10.32 12.73
N LYS A 125 -21.31 10.07 11.60
CA LYS A 125 -20.95 11.11 10.62
C LYS A 125 -22.08 11.48 9.65
N THR A 126 -23.08 10.62 9.50
CA THR A 126 -24.27 10.83 8.65
C THR A 126 -25.55 10.46 9.42
N PRO A 127 -25.94 11.20 10.47
CA PRO A 127 -27.04 10.82 11.37
C PRO A 127 -28.43 10.82 10.70
N ARG A 128 -28.56 11.45 9.52
CA ARG A 128 -29.80 11.44 8.74
C ARG A 128 -29.92 10.25 7.78
N LEU A 129 -28.86 9.45 7.60
CA LEU A 129 -28.90 8.24 6.79
C LEU A 129 -29.71 7.14 7.48
N GLN A 130 -30.78 6.68 6.84
CA GLN A 130 -31.55 5.52 7.28
C GLN A 130 -30.92 4.24 6.74
N LEU A 131 -29.88 3.74 7.42
CA LEU A 131 -29.27 2.46 7.09
C LEU A 131 -30.01 1.33 7.79
N ASP A 132 -30.65 0.46 7.01
CA ASP A 132 -31.30 -0.73 7.56
C ASP A 132 -30.25 -1.83 7.82
N GLU A 133 -29.68 -1.83 9.02
CA GLU A 133 -28.74 -2.88 9.45
C GLU A 133 -29.41 -4.26 9.60
N SER A 134 -30.74 -4.30 9.70
CA SER A 134 -31.50 -5.56 9.78
C SER A 134 -31.70 -6.23 8.41
N LEU A 135 -31.30 -5.58 7.31
CA LEU A 135 -31.36 -6.11 5.95
C LEU A 135 -29.98 -6.14 5.29
N SER A 136 -28.96 -6.57 6.04
CA SER A 136 -27.62 -6.73 5.49
C SER A 136 -27.50 -8.02 4.67
N THR A 137 -26.78 -7.94 3.55
CA THR A 137 -26.49 -9.09 2.70
C THR A 137 -25.00 -9.41 2.76
N ILE A 138 -24.68 -10.62 3.20
CA ILE A 138 -23.34 -11.19 3.18
C ILE A 138 -23.15 -11.90 1.85
N ILE A 139 -22.04 -11.61 1.19
CA ILE A 139 -21.62 -12.15 -0.11
C ILE A 139 -20.28 -12.83 0.12
N GLN A 140 -20.21 -14.13 -0.12
CA GLN A 140 -18.98 -14.90 -0.02
C GLN A 140 -18.77 -15.72 -1.29
N PRO A 141 -17.57 -15.68 -1.90
CA PRO A 141 -17.23 -16.63 -2.94
C PRO A 141 -17.26 -18.04 -2.38
N PHE A 142 -17.85 -18.98 -3.10
CA PHE A 142 -17.88 -20.37 -2.67
C PHE A 142 -16.49 -21.03 -2.78
N ASP A 143 -15.86 -20.92 -3.95
CA ASP A 143 -14.56 -21.53 -4.21
C ASP A 143 -13.42 -20.70 -3.59
N PRO A 144 -12.62 -21.24 -2.65
CA PRO A 144 -11.50 -20.51 -2.07
C PRO A 144 -10.40 -20.13 -3.07
N LYS A 145 -10.37 -20.77 -4.25
CA LYS A 145 -9.45 -20.53 -5.37
C LYS A 145 -10.12 -19.82 -6.55
N TRP A 146 -11.28 -19.18 -6.34
CA TRP A 146 -12.00 -18.45 -7.39
C TRP A 146 -11.11 -17.50 -8.22
N TYR A 147 -10.14 -16.86 -7.58
CA TYR A 147 -9.27 -15.83 -8.15
C TYR A 147 -8.25 -16.35 -9.16
N ILE A 148 -7.95 -17.65 -9.18
CA ILE A 148 -7.06 -18.26 -10.21
C ILE A 148 -7.84 -19.00 -11.29
N LYS A 149 -9.18 -19.06 -11.19
CA LYS A 149 -10.05 -19.72 -12.16
C LYS A 149 -10.83 -18.65 -12.94
N PRO A 150 -10.45 -18.33 -14.19
CA PRO A 150 -11.06 -17.23 -14.94
C PRO A 150 -12.59 -17.27 -15.00
N GLY A 151 -13.18 -18.46 -15.21
CA GLY A 151 -14.63 -18.63 -15.23
C GLY A 151 -15.31 -18.36 -13.87
N ALA A 152 -14.68 -18.76 -12.76
CA ALA A 152 -15.22 -18.53 -11.43
C ALA A 152 -15.12 -17.05 -11.03
N ALA A 153 -14.01 -16.37 -11.35
CA ALA A 153 -13.86 -14.94 -11.14
C ALA A 153 -14.87 -14.12 -11.96
N LEU A 154 -15.06 -14.49 -13.23
CA LEU A 154 -16.04 -13.83 -14.11
C LEU A 154 -17.48 -14.05 -13.63
N GLY A 155 -17.83 -15.27 -13.24
CA GLY A 155 -19.14 -15.58 -12.65
C GLY A 155 -19.41 -14.76 -11.39
N LEU A 156 -18.45 -14.75 -10.46
CA LEU A 156 -18.51 -13.95 -9.23
C LEU A 156 -18.75 -12.45 -9.52
N SER A 157 -18.03 -11.89 -10.50
CA SER A 157 -18.21 -10.51 -10.97
C SER A 157 -19.64 -10.25 -11.45
N HIS A 158 -20.16 -11.11 -12.33
CA HIS A 158 -21.52 -10.97 -12.86
C HIS A 158 -22.58 -11.06 -11.76
N ASP A 159 -22.43 -12.00 -10.82
CA ASP A 159 -23.40 -12.19 -9.76
C ASP A 159 -23.42 -11.01 -8.78
N ILE A 160 -22.25 -10.43 -8.45
CA ILE A 160 -22.17 -9.23 -7.62
C ILE A 160 -22.85 -8.04 -8.33
N ILE A 161 -22.57 -7.84 -9.63
CA ILE A 161 -23.21 -6.77 -10.40
C ILE A 161 -24.74 -6.95 -10.42
N ALA A 162 -25.21 -8.16 -10.72
CA ALA A 162 -26.63 -8.47 -10.80
C ALA A 162 -27.34 -8.31 -9.44
N LEU A 163 -26.66 -8.66 -8.34
CA LEU A 163 -27.17 -8.47 -6.99
C LEU A 163 -27.34 -6.98 -6.65
N PHE A 164 -26.32 -6.16 -6.93
CA PHE A 164 -26.37 -4.72 -6.66
C PHE A 164 -27.35 -3.99 -7.60
N ALA A 165 -27.49 -4.43 -8.84
CA ALA A 165 -28.43 -3.84 -9.82
C ALA A 165 -29.90 -4.00 -9.41
N LYS A 166 -30.23 -5.03 -8.61
CA LYS A 166 -31.58 -5.22 -8.06
C LYS A 166 -31.88 -4.30 -6.88
N GLU A 167 -30.91 -3.51 -6.43
CA GLU A 167 -31.06 -2.69 -5.24
C GLU A 167 -31.56 -1.27 -5.56
N SER A 168 -32.70 -0.90 -4.98
CA SER A 168 -33.38 0.39 -5.18
C SER A 168 -33.07 1.43 -4.10
N ARG A 169 -32.44 1.07 -2.98
CA ARG A 169 -32.05 2.06 -1.95
C ARG A 169 -31.06 3.08 -2.54
N GLU A 170 -31.13 4.30 -2.01
CA GLU A 170 -30.31 5.42 -2.51
C GLU A 170 -28.83 5.20 -2.19
N VAL A 171 -28.52 4.68 -1.00
CA VAL A 171 -27.14 4.48 -0.52
C VAL A 171 -26.82 2.99 -0.37
N LEU A 172 -25.77 2.53 -1.05
CA LEU A 172 -25.25 1.17 -0.89
C LEU A 172 -23.94 1.24 -0.10
N THR A 173 -23.92 0.63 1.08
CA THR A 173 -22.70 0.58 1.90
C THR A 173 -22.03 -0.76 1.71
N VAL A 174 -20.72 -0.75 1.47
CA VAL A 174 -19.95 -1.97 1.18
C VAL A 174 -18.85 -2.14 2.22
N THR A 175 -18.78 -3.32 2.82
CA THR A 175 -17.59 -3.80 3.51
C THR A 175 -16.90 -4.79 2.58
N TRP A 176 -15.61 -4.58 2.30
CA TRP A 176 -14.85 -5.37 1.34
C TRP A 176 -13.66 -6.06 2.01
N GLU A 177 -13.72 -7.37 2.16
CA GLU A 177 -12.65 -8.17 2.80
C GLU A 177 -12.04 -9.21 1.83
N LEU A 178 -12.34 -9.13 0.53
CA LEU A 178 -11.68 -9.97 -0.47
C LEU A 178 -10.26 -9.47 -0.77
N ARG A 179 -9.31 -10.40 -0.81
CA ARG A 179 -7.89 -10.16 -1.12
C ARG A 179 -7.59 -9.95 -2.60
N TYR A 180 -8.43 -10.49 -3.47
CA TYR A 180 -8.23 -10.47 -4.92
C TYR A 180 -9.33 -9.63 -5.58
N PRO A 181 -9.02 -8.96 -6.70
CA PRO A 181 -10.01 -8.20 -7.46
C PRO A 181 -11.08 -9.13 -8.02
N VAL A 182 -12.35 -8.73 -7.89
CA VAL A 182 -13.47 -9.45 -8.50
C VAL A 182 -13.79 -8.87 -9.86
N LEU A 183 -13.79 -7.54 -9.97
CA LEU A 183 -14.02 -6.86 -11.23
C LEU A 183 -12.70 -6.69 -11.99
N PRO A 184 -12.69 -6.86 -13.33
CA PRO A 184 -11.49 -6.62 -14.12
C PRO A 184 -11.05 -5.16 -13.95
N VAL A 185 -9.84 -4.98 -13.45
CA VAL A 185 -9.20 -3.67 -13.34
C VAL A 185 -8.43 -3.42 -14.65
N PRO A 186 -8.58 -2.24 -15.29
CA PRO A 186 -7.85 -1.94 -16.51
C PRO A 186 -6.32 -2.14 -16.34
N PRO A 187 -5.63 -2.76 -17.32
CA PRO A 187 -4.17 -2.86 -17.29
C PRO A 187 -3.55 -1.47 -17.21
N GLY A 188 -2.52 -1.32 -16.38
CA GLY A 188 -1.83 -0.04 -16.21
C GLY A 188 -2.61 1.00 -15.39
N LEU A 189 -3.78 0.65 -14.86
CA LEU A 189 -4.48 1.55 -13.94
C LEU A 189 -3.60 1.86 -12.73
N HIS A 190 -3.33 3.15 -12.57
CA HIS A 190 -2.64 3.69 -11.41
C HIS A 190 -3.42 4.89 -10.89
N VAL A 191 -3.79 4.85 -9.61
CA VAL A 191 -4.28 6.03 -8.92
C VAL A 191 -3.07 6.72 -8.32
N GLU A 192 -2.71 7.86 -8.89
CA GLU A 192 -1.56 8.65 -8.45
C GLU A 192 -1.73 9.12 -7.01
N TYR A 193 -0.60 9.32 -6.31
CA TYR A 193 -0.62 9.95 -5.00
C TYR A 193 -0.90 11.45 -5.10
N SER A 194 -1.33 12.06 -4.01
CA SER A 194 -1.50 13.52 -3.92
C SER A 194 -0.20 14.25 -4.28
N LEU A 195 -0.30 15.32 -5.07
CA LEU A 195 0.85 16.11 -5.54
C LEU A 195 1.72 16.57 -4.37
N ARG A 196 1.11 16.94 -3.24
CA ARG A 196 1.85 17.35 -2.03
C ARG A 196 2.87 16.31 -1.57
N TRP A 197 2.54 15.01 -1.63
CA TRP A 197 3.46 13.95 -1.21
C TRP A 197 4.48 13.61 -2.28
N ILE A 198 4.09 13.72 -3.54
CA ILE A 198 4.99 13.61 -4.68
C ILE A 198 6.07 14.69 -4.59
N ASP A 199 5.69 15.94 -4.34
CA ASP A 199 6.58 17.09 -4.21
C ASP A 199 7.50 16.96 -2.98
N LEU A 200 6.96 16.57 -1.82
CA LEU A 200 7.77 16.34 -0.64
C LEU A 200 8.81 15.22 -0.85
N ALA A 201 8.40 14.10 -1.44
CA ALA A 201 9.33 13.02 -1.78
C ALA A 201 10.38 13.47 -2.81
N GLN A 202 10.01 14.34 -3.75
CA GLN A 202 10.95 14.92 -4.71
C GLN A 202 11.99 15.81 -4.02
N VAL A 203 11.58 16.66 -3.08
CA VAL A 203 12.50 17.50 -2.29
C VAL A 203 13.47 16.62 -1.50
N ILE A 204 12.97 15.59 -0.82
CA ILE A 204 13.80 14.63 -0.07
C ILE A 204 14.80 13.96 -1.01
N ALA A 205 14.32 13.31 -2.08
CA ALA A 205 15.17 12.58 -3.02
C ALA A 205 16.24 13.49 -3.66
N SER A 206 15.88 14.72 -4.03
CA SER A 206 16.82 15.68 -4.63
C SER A 206 17.91 16.11 -3.64
N SER A 207 17.59 16.20 -2.35
CA SER A 207 18.55 16.61 -1.31
C SER A 207 19.57 15.54 -0.93
N ILE A 208 19.27 14.26 -1.22
CA ILE A 208 20.12 13.12 -0.89
C ILE A 208 20.75 12.46 -2.12
N SER A 209 20.35 12.84 -3.33
CA SER A 209 20.89 12.29 -4.57
C SER A 209 22.37 12.67 -4.78
N PRO A 210 23.22 11.76 -5.29
CA PRO A 210 22.88 10.38 -5.64
C PRO A 210 22.78 9.46 -4.40
N PHE A 211 21.81 8.52 -4.40
CA PHE A 211 21.59 7.63 -3.25
C PHE A 211 21.12 6.21 -3.59
N ILE A 212 21.39 5.31 -2.65
CA ILE A 212 20.91 3.93 -2.64
C ILE A 212 19.69 3.85 -1.72
N ALA A 213 18.52 3.50 -2.26
CA ALA A 213 17.35 3.16 -1.44
C ALA A 213 17.35 1.67 -1.12
N VAL A 214 17.28 1.34 0.17
CA VAL A 214 17.15 -0.03 0.66
C VAL A 214 15.73 -0.20 1.20
N HIS A 215 14.98 -1.16 0.68
CA HIS A 215 13.72 -1.58 1.28
C HIS A 215 13.89 -2.92 2.02
N TRP A 216 13.84 -2.86 3.35
CA TRP A 216 14.00 -4.01 4.23
C TRP A 216 12.77 -4.24 5.10
N ARG A 217 11.96 -5.23 4.71
CA ARG A 217 10.76 -5.64 5.43
C ARG A 217 11.02 -6.92 6.23
N MET A 218 11.16 -6.79 7.54
CA MET A 218 11.63 -7.84 8.46
C MET A 218 10.51 -8.76 8.96
N GLU A 219 9.27 -8.31 8.95
CA GLU A 219 8.11 -8.94 9.63
C GLU A 219 7.96 -10.48 9.52
N THR A 220 8.28 -11.09 8.38
CA THR A 220 8.07 -12.54 8.14
C THR A 220 9.36 -13.30 7.90
N VAL A 221 10.49 -12.68 8.20
CA VAL A 221 11.80 -13.30 8.03
C VAL A 221 12.12 -14.07 9.31
N PRO A 222 12.66 -15.32 9.23
CA PRO A 222 13.12 -16.04 10.41
C PRO A 222 14.09 -15.18 11.22
N VAL A 223 13.82 -15.07 12.51
CA VAL A 223 14.45 -14.09 13.39
C VAL A 223 15.94 -14.40 13.56
N GLU A 224 16.31 -15.67 13.52
CA GLU A 224 17.67 -16.22 13.50
C GLU A 224 18.49 -15.74 12.29
N HIS A 225 17.84 -15.35 11.18
CA HIS A 225 18.54 -14.85 10.01
C HIS A 225 18.87 -13.36 10.10
N MET A 226 18.25 -12.60 11.01
CA MET A 226 18.36 -11.14 11.07
C MET A 226 19.80 -10.64 11.04
N PRO A 227 20.74 -11.14 11.88
CA PRO A 227 22.12 -10.68 11.85
C PRO A 227 22.84 -10.98 10.53
N ALA A 228 22.65 -12.19 9.98
CA ALA A 228 23.27 -12.59 8.72
C ALA A 228 22.72 -11.78 7.53
N CYS A 229 21.44 -11.39 7.56
CA CYS A 229 20.84 -10.50 6.59
C CYS A 229 21.40 -9.06 6.68
N ALA A 230 21.69 -8.56 7.88
CA ALA A 230 22.36 -7.27 8.05
C ALA A 230 23.75 -7.28 7.41
N SER A 231 24.56 -8.31 7.71
CA SER A 231 25.89 -8.49 7.12
C SER A 231 25.81 -8.59 5.59
N GLY A 232 24.83 -9.33 5.08
CA GLY A 232 24.61 -9.46 3.64
C GLY A 232 24.21 -8.17 2.94
N LEU A 233 23.38 -7.34 3.60
CA LEU A 233 23.08 -5.99 3.10
C LEU A 233 24.34 -5.13 3.04
N VAL A 234 25.18 -5.16 4.08
CA VAL A 234 26.46 -4.44 4.12
C VAL A 234 27.36 -4.88 2.96
N SER A 235 27.56 -6.19 2.78
CA SER A 235 28.36 -6.73 1.68
C SER A 235 27.80 -6.39 0.30
N SER A 236 26.47 -6.32 0.16
CA SER A 236 25.82 -5.93 -1.09
C SER A 236 26.10 -4.48 -1.44
N ILE A 237 26.03 -3.56 -0.46
CA ILE A 237 26.35 -2.15 -0.66
C ILE A 237 27.84 -1.99 -1.05
N GLN A 238 28.75 -2.66 -0.34
CA GLN A 238 30.18 -2.64 -0.70
C GLN A 238 30.43 -3.18 -2.11
N SER A 239 29.74 -4.24 -2.51
CA SER A 239 29.90 -4.84 -3.85
C SER A 239 29.49 -3.88 -4.96
N LEU A 240 28.51 -3.01 -4.71
CA LEU A 240 28.12 -1.98 -5.67
C LEU A 240 29.22 -0.92 -5.84
N GLU A 241 30.03 -0.64 -4.83
CA GLU A 241 31.21 0.24 -4.96
C GLU A 241 32.28 -0.42 -5.84
N HIS A 242 32.56 -1.70 -5.62
CA HIS A 242 33.65 -2.44 -6.27
C HIS A 242 33.33 -2.91 -7.69
N ALA A 243 32.04 -2.98 -8.06
CA ALA A 243 31.59 -3.30 -9.42
C ALA A 243 32.10 -2.31 -10.48
N GLY A 244 32.69 -1.18 -10.07
CA GLY A 244 33.41 -0.22 -10.91
C GLY A 244 34.68 -0.74 -11.61
N SER A 245 35.19 -1.94 -11.32
CA SER A 245 36.53 -2.37 -11.78
C SER A 245 36.63 -3.72 -12.52
N SER A 246 35.53 -4.44 -12.81
CA SER A 246 35.63 -5.77 -13.45
C SER A 246 35.16 -5.79 -14.91
N ARG A 247 36.12 -5.86 -15.84
CA ARG A 247 35.90 -6.33 -17.22
C ARG A 247 35.68 -7.84 -17.18
N THR A 248 34.48 -8.31 -17.54
CA THR A 248 34.26 -9.72 -17.82
C THR A 248 34.51 -10.02 -19.30
N SER A 249 35.16 -11.14 -19.58
CA SER A 249 35.61 -11.59 -20.90
C SER A 249 34.49 -12.11 -21.81
N HIS A 250 33.23 -11.82 -21.51
CA HIS A 250 32.06 -12.38 -22.22
C HIS A 250 31.04 -11.29 -22.57
N GLY A 251 31.39 -10.46 -23.55
CA GLY A 251 30.53 -10.04 -24.68
C GLY A 251 29.14 -9.42 -24.49
N ALA A 252 28.67 -9.16 -23.28
CA ALA A 252 27.48 -8.35 -23.04
C ALA A 252 27.89 -7.09 -22.30
N ASP A 253 27.69 -5.93 -22.91
CA ASP A 253 27.99 -4.61 -22.33
C ASP A 253 27.20 -4.40 -21.03
N LYS A 254 27.76 -4.88 -19.91
CA LYS A 254 27.27 -4.55 -18.58
C LYS A 254 27.80 -3.16 -18.29
N ILE A 255 26.94 -2.15 -18.43
CA ILE A 255 27.27 -0.76 -18.10
C ILE A 255 27.78 -0.74 -16.66
N VAL A 256 29.05 -0.39 -16.52
CA VAL A 256 29.76 -0.25 -15.24
C VAL A 256 29.34 1.08 -14.64
N PHE A 257 28.71 1.05 -13.47
CA PHE A 257 28.30 2.26 -12.76
C PHE A 257 29.13 2.40 -11.49
N GLU A 258 29.97 3.43 -11.44
CA GLU A 258 30.66 3.83 -10.22
C GLU A 258 29.64 4.46 -9.25
N ILE A 259 29.55 3.90 -8.04
CA ILE A 259 28.95 4.57 -6.90
C ILE A 259 30.02 5.51 -6.34
N SER A 260 29.63 6.75 -6.00
CA SER A 260 30.56 7.65 -5.32
C SER A 260 30.97 7.02 -3.97
N PRO A 261 32.26 7.05 -3.60
CA PRO A 261 32.74 6.51 -2.32
C PRO A 261 32.11 7.18 -1.08
N ALA A 262 31.29 8.22 -1.26
CA ALA A 262 30.48 8.85 -0.23
C ALA A 262 28.98 8.93 -0.63
N ALA A 263 28.38 7.79 -1.00
CA ALA A 263 26.95 7.72 -1.28
C ALA A 263 26.08 7.82 0.00
N THR A 264 24.87 8.37 -0.16
CA THR A 264 23.82 8.27 0.86
C THR A 264 23.06 6.95 0.72
N VAL A 265 22.81 6.26 1.83
CA VAL A 265 21.98 5.05 1.91
C VAL A 265 20.69 5.41 2.65
N TYR A 266 19.57 5.37 1.93
CA TYR A 266 18.23 5.63 2.46
C TYR A 266 17.56 4.31 2.85
N LEU A 267 17.24 4.13 4.14
CA LEU A 267 16.64 2.91 4.65
C LEU A 267 15.12 3.06 4.83
N ALA A 268 14.35 2.38 3.97
CA ALA A 268 12.92 2.16 4.12
C ALA A 268 12.69 0.81 4.82
N THR A 269 12.31 0.82 6.10
CA THR A 269 12.11 -0.41 6.90
C THR A 269 10.88 -0.34 7.80
N ASP A 270 10.30 -1.50 8.07
CA ASP A 270 9.23 -1.68 9.06
C ASP A 270 9.74 -1.71 10.52
N TYR A 271 11.07 -1.76 10.71
CA TYR A 271 11.72 -1.70 12.02
C TYR A 271 11.58 -0.30 12.68
N PRO A 272 11.31 -0.22 14.00
CA PRO A 272 11.15 1.05 14.71
C PRO A 272 12.49 1.77 14.94
N LEU A 273 12.89 2.63 14.00
CA LEU A 273 14.21 3.31 14.01
C LEU A 273 14.40 4.33 15.16
N ARG A 274 13.33 4.89 15.74
CA ARG A 274 13.42 6.07 16.62
C ARG A 274 13.29 5.85 18.13
N SER A 275 12.97 4.65 18.63
CA SER A 275 13.09 4.36 20.07
C SER A 275 13.11 2.86 20.38
N PRO A 276 13.96 2.38 21.31
CA PRO A 276 13.73 1.12 22.01
C PRO A 276 12.32 1.14 22.64
N GLY A 277 11.44 0.24 22.22
CA GLY A 277 10.04 0.19 22.67
C GLY A 277 9.02 0.98 21.82
N ALA A 278 9.44 1.64 20.73
CA ALA A 278 8.48 2.20 19.77
C ALA A 278 7.73 1.08 19.02
N LEU A 279 6.43 1.32 18.76
CA LEU A 279 5.60 0.42 17.97
C LEU A 279 6.17 0.30 16.54
N ALA A 280 6.25 -0.93 16.03
CA ALA A 280 6.70 -1.18 14.67
C ALA A 280 5.87 -0.38 13.64
N HIS A 281 6.51 0.05 12.55
CA HIS A 281 5.86 0.89 11.54
C HIS A 281 4.90 0.12 10.62
N SER A 282 4.94 -1.21 10.68
CA SER A 282 3.96 -2.10 10.05
C SER A 282 2.98 -2.64 11.09
N GLY A 283 1.67 -2.48 10.86
CA GLY A 283 0.64 -3.06 11.74
C GLY A 283 0.64 -4.59 11.80
N THR A 284 1.44 -5.25 10.96
CA THR A 284 1.61 -6.70 10.94
C THR A 284 2.95 -7.15 11.56
N PHE A 285 3.87 -6.23 11.86
CA PHE A 285 5.12 -6.51 12.58
C PHE A 285 4.95 -6.37 14.09
N LYS A 286 4.30 -7.36 14.71
CA LYS A 286 3.88 -7.28 16.12
C LYS A 286 4.96 -7.67 17.13
N HIS A 287 6.03 -8.35 16.69
CA HIS A 287 7.06 -8.90 17.57
C HIS A 287 8.44 -8.52 17.07
N VAL A 288 8.99 -7.43 17.59
CA VAL A 288 10.39 -7.06 17.41
C VAL A 288 11.20 -7.77 18.50
N SER A 289 12.24 -8.49 18.12
CA SER A 289 13.09 -9.28 19.02
C SER A 289 14.49 -8.69 19.14
N GLU A 290 15.26 -9.17 20.12
CA GLU A 290 16.68 -8.81 20.28
C GLU A 290 17.52 -9.05 19.02
N LEU A 291 17.22 -10.07 18.22
CA LEU A 291 17.98 -10.33 16.99
C LEU A 291 17.70 -9.29 15.89
N HIS A 292 16.52 -8.66 15.89
CA HIS A 292 16.28 -7.48 15.04
C HIS A 292 17.12 -6.30 15.50
N HIS A 293 17.20 -6.07 16.82
CA HIS A 293 18.06 -5.02 17.38
C HIS A 293 19.54 -5.27 17.09
N VAL A 294 20.01 -6.52 17.16
CA VAL A 294 21.37 -6.91 16.77
C VAL A 294 21.62 -6.59 15.30
N ALA A 295 20.70 -6.99 14.41
CA ALA A 295 20.82 -6.70 12.98
C ALA A 295 20.92 -5.20 12.68
N MET A 296 20.10 -4.38 13.33
CA MET A 296 20.16 -2.93 13.16
C MET A 296 21.42 -2.30 13.73
N ARG A 297 21.92 -2.78 14.89
CA ARG A 297 23.22 -2.35 15.43
C ARG A 297 24.37 -2.72 14.51
N LEU A 298 24.35 -3.91 13.90
CA LEU A 298 25.35 -4.35 12.93
C LEU A 298 25.34 -3.44 11.70
N LEU A 299 24.15 -3.14 11.18
CA LEU A 299 24.00 -2.22 10.06
C LEU A 299 24.51 -0.82 10.42
N GLU A 300 24.09 -0.24 11.54
CA GLU A 300 24.55 1.08 11.98
C GLU A 300 26.06 1.13 12.23
N ALA A 301 26.64 0.07 12.83
CA ALA A 301 28.07 -0.02 13.07
C ALA A 301 28.89 -0.04 11.76
N ALA A 302 28.31 -0.57 10.67
CA ALA A 302 28.98 -0.59 9.38
C ALA A 302 29.31 0.81 8.85
N PHE A 303 28.50 1.83 9.17
CA PHE A 303 28.68 3.21 8.72
C PHE A 303 29.56 4.07 9.65
N LYS A 304 29.98 3.54 10.81
CA LYS A 304 30.84 4.26 11.77
C LYS A 304 32.32 4.15 11.42
N ASP A 305 33.15 4.94 12.09
CA ASP A 305 34.61 4.91 11.96
C ASP A 305 35.17 3.48 12.07
N GLY A 306 35.92 3.06 11.05
CA GLY A 306 36.49 1.71 10.95
C GLY A 306 35.51 0.62 10.47
N GLY A 307 34.26 0.97 10.20
CA GLY A 307 33.27 0.07 9.62
C GLY A 307 33.43 -0.11 8.09
N PRO A 308 32.92 -1.22 7.53
CA PRO A 308 33.00 -1.54 6.10
C PRO A 308 32.35 -0.53 5.14
N LEU A 309 31.44 0.31 5.64
CA LEU A 309 30.75 1.37 4.90
C LEU A 309 31.13 2.76 5.43
N PHE A 310 32.29 2.88 6.07
CA PHE A 310 32.80 4.16 6.53
C PHE A 310 32.93 5.15 5.37
N GLY A 311 32.43 6.38 5.57
CA GLY A 311 32.38 7.42 4.53
C GLY A 311 31.00 7.56 3.87
N HIS A 312 30.15 6.52 3.93
CA HIS A 312 28.75 6.63 3.54
C HIS A 312 27.88 7.25 4.64
N LYS A 313 26.75 7.82 4.22
CA LYS A 313 25.73 8.34 5.15
C LYS A 313 24.53 7.41 5.18
N LEU A 314 24.22 6.84 6.35
CA LEU A 314 22.93 6.18 6.58
C LEU A 314 21.86 7.22 6.95
N THR A 315 20.68 7.12 6.34
CA THR A 315 19.54 8.00 6.61
C THR A 315 18.21 7.25 6.46
N SER A 316 17.12 7.87 6.91
CA SER A 316 15.75 7.35 6.81
C SER A 316 14.75 8.48 6.58
N LEU A 317 13.49 8.16 6.31
CA LEU A 317 12.44 9.18 6.19
C LEU A 317 12.40 10.11 7.41
N ALA A 318 12.50 9.54 8.61
CA ALA A 318 12.40 10.29 9.84
C ALA A 318 13.58 11.27 10.03
N ASP A 319 14.77 10.87 9.55
CA ASP A 319 15.95 11.74 9.58
C ASP A 319 15.84 12.86 8.57
N GLU A 320 15.35 12.57 7.36
CA GLU A 320 15.19 13.60 6.32
C GLU A 320 14.05 14.58 6.64
N LEU A 321 12.92 14.12 7.16
CA LEU A 321 11.85 15.01 7.61
C LEU A 321 12.32 15.93 8.74
N GLY A 322 13.11 15.42 9.70
CA GLY A 322 13.69 16.24 10.76
C GLY A 322 14.66 17.32 10.27
N ARG A 323 15.29 17.13 9.10
CA ARG A 323 16.17 18.15 8.48
C ARG A 323 15.39 19.19 7.70
N GLN A 324 14.23 18.82 7.13
CA GLN A 324 13.36 19.72 6.36
C GLN A 324 12.54 20.66 7.26
N ASP A 325 12.40 20.34 8.54
CA ASP A 325 11.56 21.05 9.51
C ASP A 325 12.08 22.46 9.93
N SER A 326 13.15 22.95 9.30
CA SER A 326 13.66 24.31 9.52
C SER A 326 12.91 25.41 8.74
N GLY A 327 11.81 25.10 8.03
CA GLY A 327 11.03 26.17 7.37
C GLY A 327 9.86 25.85 6.42
N SER A 328 9.24 24.66 6.40
CA SER A 328 8.23 24.31 5.38
C SER A 328 6.87 23.79 5.91
N LEU A 329 5.83 24.63 5.70
CA LEU A 329 4.40 24.45 5.30
C LEU A 329 3.64 23.10 5.27
N ILE A 330 4.24 21.94 5.54
CA ILE A 330 3.55 20.64 5.37
C ILE A 330 3.40 19.94 6.72
N SER A 331 2.17 19.91 7.25
CA SER A 331 1.81 19.10 8.42
C SER A 331 1.90 17.61 8.06
N TYR A 332 3.05 17.01 8.34
CA TYR A 332 3.24 15.57 8.35
C TYR A 332 2.83 15.03 9.72
N ASP A 333 1.90 14.08 9.74
CA ASP A 333 1.52 13.39 10.97
C ASP A 333 2.37 12.12 11.11
N GLU A 334 3.41 12.17 11.95
CA GLU A 334 4.29 11.02 12.21
C GLU A 334 3.54 9.78 12.74
N SER A 335 2.32 9.97 13.27
CA SER A 335 1.47 8.88 13.76
C SER A 335 0.72 8.14 12.65
N ASP A 336 0.87 8.55 11.39
CA ASP A 336 0.34 7.87 10.21
C ASP A 336 1.38 6.97 9.50
N PRO A 337 1.52 5.69 9.90
CA PRO A 337 2.34 4.72 9.19
C PRO A 337 1.94 4.54 7.71
N GLY A 338 0.70 4.89 7.33
CA GLY A 338 0.28 4.83 5.93
C GLY A 338 0.90 5.92 5.08
N LEU A 339 0.88 7.16 5.57
CA LEU A 339 1.56 8.27 4.90
C LEU A 339 3.07 8.03 4.83
N ARG A 340 3.67 7.55 5.93
CA ARG A 340 5.08 7.17 5.96
C ARG A 340 5.43 6.17 4.85
N ALA A 341 4.66 5.09 4.74
CA ALA A 341 4.90 4.08 3.71
C ALA A 341 4.77 4.68 2.30
N ILE A 342 3.80 5.57 2.07
CA ILE A 342 3.65 6.26 0.78
C ILE A 342 4.90 7.10 0.47
N LEU A 343 5.38 7.89 1.43
CA LEU A 343 6.59 8.70 1.25
C LEU A 343 7.84 7.85 1.04
N ASP A 344 8.05 6.81 1.84
CA ASP A 344 9.15 5.85 1.66
C ASP A 344 9.13 5.26 0.24
N LYS A 345 7.96 4.89 -0.27
CA LYS A 345 7.79 4.38 -1.63
C LYS A 345 8.17 5.43 -2.67
N LEU A 346 7.66 6.65 -2.53
CA LEU A 346 7.90 7.74 -3.47
C LEU A 346 9.38 8.17 -3.51
N VAL A 347 10.07 8.17 -2.36
CA VAL A 347 11.51 8.42 -2.29
C VAL A 347 12.28 7.26 -2.94
N ALA A 348 11.96 6.01 -2.61
CA ALA A 348 12.63 4.85 -3.18
C ALA A 348 12.47 4.73 -4.71
N ILE A 349 11.30 5.12 -5.26
CA ILE A 349 11.09 5.18 -6.71
C ILE A 349 12.11 6.13 -7.40
N ARG A 350 12.57 7.16 -6.70
CA ARG A 350 13.50 8.19 -7.23
C ARG A 350 14.97 7.90 -6.98
N ALA A 351 15.31 6.76 -6.38
CA ALA A 351 16.69 6.44 -6.05
C ALA A 351 17.55 6.13 -7.28
N ASP A 352 18.85 6.38 -7.18
CA ASP A 352 19.83 6.00 -8.20
C ASP A 352 20.13 4.49 -8.16
N TRP A 353 19.95 3.85 -7.00
CA TRP A 353 20.00 2.41 -6.85
C TRP A 353 18.89 1.97 -5.89
N PHE A 354 18.26 0.83 -6.19
CA PHE A 354 17.26 0.23 -5.31
C PHE A 354 17.68 -1.18 -4.92
N LEU A 355 17.76 -1.43 -3.61
CA LEU A 355 18.06 -2.72 -3.03
C LEU A 355 16.85 -3.28 -2.29
N GLY A 356 16.35 -4.42 -2.74
CA GLY A 356 15.36 -5.23 -2.01
C GLY A 356 16.03 -6.39 -1.27
N GLY A 357 15.39 -6.94 -0.23
CA GLY A 357 15.86 -8.23 0.31
C GLY A 357 15.35 -9.41 -0.50
N MET A 358 16.18 -10.45 -0.66
CA MET A 358 15.80 -11.74 -1.23
C MET A 358 14.86 -12.51 -0.31
N LYS A 359 14.27 -13.59 -0.85
CA LYS A 359 13.60 -14.62 -0.05
C LYS A 359 14.59 -15.08 1.04
N ASP A 360 14.14 -15.06 2.29
CA ASP A 360 14.92 -15.32 3.53
C ASP A 360 15.60 -14.11 4.19
N CYS A 361 15.65 -12.94 3.55
CA CYS A 361 16.08 -11.69 4.19
C CYS A 361 15.07 -10.55 4.12
N SER A 362 14.04 -10.67 3.28
CA SER A 362 12.92 -9.75 3.29
C SER A 362 11.65 -10.45 2.82
N ARG A 363 10.51 -9.93 3.28
CA ARG A 363 9.21 -10.34 2.76
C ARG A 363 8.99 -9.75 1.37
N GLN A 364 8.82 -10.62 0.37
CA GLN A 364 8.32 -10.19 -0.94
C GLN A 364 6.92 -9.58 -0.78
N SER A 365 6.74 -8.36 -1.27
CA SER A 365 5.52 -7.60 -1.04
C SER A 365 5.18 -6.73 -2.24
N SER A 366 3.88 -6.48 -2.42
CA SER A 366 3.38 -5.56 -3.45
C SER A 366 3.97 -4.15 -3.34
N PHE A 367 4.51 -3.78 -2.17
CA PHE A 367 5.23 -2.52 -1.99
C PHE A 367 6.54 -2.51 -2.79
N THR A 368 7.38 -3.53 -2.63
CA THR A 368 8.62 -3.71 -3.38
C THR A 368 8.32 -3.82 -4.87
N ASP A 369 7.32 -4.63 -5.24
CA ASP A 369 6.94 -4.84 -6.64
C ASP A 369 6.50 -3.54 -7.31
N GLN A 370 5.76 -2.68 -6.59
CA GLN A 370 5.35 -1.36 -7.11
C GLN A 370 6.51 -0.40 -7.30
N ILE A 371 7.51 -0.42 -6.41
CA ILE A 371 8.73 0.40 -6.60
C ILE A 371 9.42 -0.04 -7.88
N ILE A 372 9.69 -1.34 -8.01
CA ILE A 372 10.38 -1.92 -9.16
C ILE A 372 9.61 -1.64 -10.46
N SER A 373 8.30 -1.91 -10.49
CA SER A 373 7.49 -1.72 -11.70
C SER A 373 7.37 -0.25 -12.11
N THR A 374 7.23 0.66 -11.14
CA THR A 374 7.15 2.10 -11.43
C THR A 374 8.48 2.62 -11.97
N ARG A 375 9.60 2.21 -11.38
CA ARG A 375 10.94 2.59 -11.86
C ARG A 375 11.18 2.11 -13.30
N SER A 376 10.79 0.86 -13.60
CA SER A 376 10.88 0.31 -14.95
C SER A 376 10.04 1.09 -15.96
N ARG A 377 8.83 1.52 -15.58
CA ARG A 377 7.97 2.37 -16.44
C ARG A 377 8.59 3.75 -16.70
N VAL A 378 9.09 4.41 -15.65
CA VAL A 378 9.71 5.74 -15.79
C VAL A 378 10.90 5.70 -16.75
N ILE A 379 11.73 4.65 -16.73
CA ILE A 379 12.79 4.51 -17.75
C ILE A 379 12.23 4.39 -19.14
N GLN A 380 11.24 3.52 -19.36
CA GLN A 380 10.68 3.32 -20.69
C GLN A 380 10.17 4.64 -21.29
N GLU A 381 9.58 5.50 -20.44
CA GLU A 381 9.16 6.85 -20.81
C GLU A 381 10.36 7.79 -21.07
N HIS A 382 11.42 7.73 -20.25
CA HIS A 382 12.62 8.57 -20.39
C HIS A 382 13.54 8.17 -21.56
N GLU A 383 13.66 6.87 -21.88
CA GLU A 383 14.38 6.34 -23.04
C GLU A 383 13.73 6.82 -24.34
N GLN A 384 12.39 6.89 -24.37
CA GLN A 384 11.66 7.49 -25.49
C GLN A 384 11.93 9.00 -25.63
N GLN A 385 12.28 9.68 -24.54
CA GLN A 385 12.58 11.11 -24.50
C GLN A 385 14.09 11.45 -24.55
N LYS A 386 14.99 10.47 -24.64
CA LYS A 386 16.46 10.63 -24.66
C LYS A 386 17.06 11.40 -23.46
N TYR A 387 16.39 11.39 -22.29
CA TYR A 387 16.94 11.98 -21.07
C TYR A 387 17.60 10.90 -20.20
N TYR A 388 18.94 10.90 -20.14
CA TYR A 388 19.71 10.04 -19.24
C TYR A 388 19.84 10.72 -17.87
N SER A 389 19.14 10.25 -16.84
CA SER A 389 19.52 10.60 -15.46
C SER A 389 19.07 9.62 -14.35
N LEU A 390 18.14 8.70 -14.59
CA LEU A 390 17.77 7.69 -13.58
C LEU A 390 18.54 6.38 -13.83
N LYS A 391 19.52 6.08 -12.97
CA LYS A 391 20.07 4.73 -12.88
C LYS A 391 18.98 3.84 -12.24
N ASN A 392 18.34 2.94 -13.00
CA ASN A 392 17.36 2.00 -12.42
C ASN A 392 18.01 0.66 -12.14
N ILE A 393 18.95 0.66 -11.22
CA ILE A 393 19.52 -0.60 -10.77
C ILE A 393 18.61 -1.13 -9.68
N VAL A 394 18.07 -2.31 -9.93
CA VAL A 394 17.32 -3.12 -8.96
C VAL A 394 18.20 -4.31 -8.66
N ASP A 395 18.65 -4.43 -7.42
CA ASP A 395 19.43 -5.56 -6.95
C ASP A 395 18.90 -6.05 -5.61
N TYR A 396 19.41 -7.18 -5.14
CA TYR A 396 18.92 -7.84 -3.94
C TYR A 396 20.03 -8.29 -3.01
N PHE A 397 19.76 -8.22 -1.70
CA PHE A 397 20.65 -8.77 -0.69
C PHE A 397 20.09 -10.08 -0.09
N SER A 398 20.98 -11.03 0.18
CA SER A 398 20.68 -12.26 0.93
C SER A 398 21.57 -12.37 2.16
N ARG A 399 21.30 -13.36 3.00
CA ARG A 399 22.16 -13.73 4.11
C ARG A 399 23.55 -14.14 3.59
N VAL A 400 24.56 -13.85 4.39
CA VAL A 400 25.90 -14.44 4.23
C VAL A 400 25.93 -15.71 5.10
N GLU A 401 26.41 -16.82 4.55
CA GLU A 401 26.74 -17.99 5.36
C GLU A 401 27.96 -17.63 6.21
N LEU A 402 27.79 -17.63 7.53
CA LEU A 402 28.85 -17.39 8.49
C LEU A 402 29.68 -18.65 8.73
#